data_AF-A0A379FNN3-F1
#
_entry.id   AF-A0A379FNN3-F1
#
_cell.length_a   1.000
_cell.length_b   1.000
_cell.length_c   1.000
_cell.angle_alpha   90.00
_cell.angle_beta   90.00
_cell.angle_gamma   90.00
#
_symmetry.space_group_name_H-M   'P 1'
#
loop_
_entity.id
_entity.type
_entity.pdbx_description
1 polymer ?
#
loop_
_entity_poly.entity_id
_entity_poly.type
_entity_poly.pdbx_seq_one_letter_code
_entity_poly.pdbx_strand_id
1 'polypeptide(L)' 'MEQKLLADFSLCAQTLGALFYYDPSDARVNKLIDLFTTSEWLAEWPFTPGL' A
#
# COMPACT_ATOMS: atom_id res chain seq x y z
N MET A 1 -1.00 -6.88 -20.00
CA MET A 1 0.25 -6.64 -19.23
C MET A 1 0.33 -5.19 -18.76
N GLU A 2 0.18 -4.20 -19.64
CA GLU A 2 0.19 -2.76 -19.27
C GLU A 2 -0.91 -2.34 -18.28
N GLN A 3 -2.13 -2.85 -18.43
CA GLN A 3 -3.24 -2.50 -17.51
C GLN A 3 -2.99 -2.94 -16.05
N LYS A 4 -2.34 -4.10 -15.86
CA LYS A 4 -1.98 -4.59 -14.52
C LYS A 4 -0.92 -3.67 -13.89
N LEU A 5 0.11 -3.31 -14.65
CA LEU A 5 1.16 -2.40 -14.18
C LEU A 5 0.60 -1.03 -13.75
N LEU A 6 -0.35 -0.47 -14.52
CA LEU A 6 -1.00 0.79 -14.17
C LEU A 6 -1.86 0.68 -12.90
N ALA A 7 -2.55 -0.43 -12.71
CA ALA A 7 -3.33 -0.69 -11.50
C ALA A 7 -2.41 -0.83 -10.28
N ASP A 8 -1.32 -1.61 -10.41
CA ASP A 8 -0.31 -1.81 -9.37
C ASP A 8 0.35 -0.47 -8.97
N PHE A 9 0.71 0.35 -9.96
CA PHE A 9 1.25 1.69 -9.73
C PHE A 9 0.25 2.58 -8.96
N SER A 10 -1.01 2.60 -9.41
CA SER A 10 -2.07 3.40 -8.80
C SER A 10 -2.35 2.98 -7.36
N LEU A 11 -2.33 1.67 -7.09
CA LEU A 11 -2.50 1.10 -5.76
C LEU A 11 -1.38 1.55 -4.83
N CYS A 12 -0.12 1.37 -5.23
CA CYS A 12 1.05 1.78 -4.44
C CYS A 12 1.05 3.28 -4.17
N ALA A 13 0.81 4.11 -5.19
CA ALA A 13 0.84 5.57 -5.07
C ALA A 13 -0.22 6.08 -4.08
N GLN A 14 -1.45 5.56 -4.16
CA GLN A 14 -2.53 5.97 -3.26
C GLN A 14 -2.29 5.49 -1.83
N THR A 15 -1.82 4.24 -1.68
CA THR A 15 -1.55 3.64 -0.36
C THR A 15 -0.45 4.39 0.38
N LEU A 16 0.70 4.61 -0.28
CA LEU A 16 1.82 5.35 0.31
C LEU A 16 1.44 6.81 0.50
N GLY A 17 0.80 7.44 -0.49
CA GLY A 17 0.36 8.83 -0.41
C GLY A 17 -0.56 9.08 0.79
N ALA A 18 -1.53 8.18 1.04
CA ALA A 18 -2.42 8.28 2.18
C ALA A 18 -1.66 8.20 3.51
N LEU A 19 -0.73 7.25 3.65
CA LEU A 19 0.07 7.07 4.87
C LEU A 19 1.01 8.23 5.18
N PHE A 20 1.49 8.95 4.17
CA PHE A 20 2.33 10.14 4.36
C PHE A 20 1.53 11.45 4.49
N TYR A 21 0.28 11.49 4.03
CA TYR A 21 -0.53 12.70 4.01
C TYR A 21 -1.44 12.85 5.23
N TYR A 22 -2.08 11.75 5.67
CA TYR A 22 -3.02 11.78 6.80
C TYR A 22 -2.32 11.55 8.13
N ASP A 23 -2.89 12.10 9.21
CA ASP A 23 -2.45 11.79 10.56
C ASP A 23 -2.67 10.29 10.85
N PRO A 24 -1.74 9.59 11.54
CA PRO A 24 -1.89 8.17 11.84
C PRO A 24 -3.11 7.80 12.69
N SER A 25 -3.72 8.75 13.40
CA SER A 25 -4.97 8.56 14.14
C SER A 25 -6.22 8.74 13.27
N ASP A 26 -6.07 9.15 12.01
CA ASP A 26 -7.16 9.34 11.08
C ASP A 26 -7.76 7.99 10.64
N ALA A 27 -9.08 7.87 10.82
CA ALA A 27 -9.83 6.64 10.51
C ALA A 27 -9.65 6.15 9.06
N ARG A 28 -9.28 7.04 8.13
CA ARG A 28 -9.02 6.70 6.72
C ARG A 28 -7.78 5.82 6.53
N VAL A 29 -6.78 5.93 7.41
CA VAL A 29 -5.52 5.19 7.28
C VAL A 29 -5.34 4.07 8.30
N ASN A 30 -6.18 3.99 9.34
CA ASN A 30 -6.10 2.95 10.37
C ASN A 30 -5.97 1.53 9.78
N LYS A 31 -6.83 1.18 8.82
CA LYS A 31 -6.79 -0.14 8.17
C LYS A 31 -5.53 -0.38 7.35
N LEU A 32 -4.98 0.67 6.73
CA LEU A 32 -3.72 0.57 5.99
C LEU A 32 -2.57 0.35 6.97
N ILE A 33 -2.54 1.08 8.08
CA ILE A 33 -1.56 0.90 9.15
C ILE A 33 -1.62 -0.52 9.70
N ASP A 34 -2.81 -1.02 10.05
CA ASP A 34 -3.02 -2.39 10.53
C ASP A 34 -2.46 -3.41 9.50
N LEU A 35 -2.83 -3.25 8.23
CA LEU A 35 -2.35 -4.11 7.14
C LEU A 35 -0.81 -4.16 7.05
N PHE A 36 -0.13 -3.02 7.21
CA PHE A 36 1.34 -2.97 7.17
C PHE A 36 2.00 -3.54 8.43
N THR A 37 1.29 -3.58 9.57
CA THR A 37 1.79 -4.19 10.82
C THR A 37 1.68 -5.71 10.85
N THR A 38 0.71 -6.31 10.14
CA THR A 38 0.47 -7.77 10.15
C THR A 38 1.25 -8.54 9.10
N SER A 39 2.08 -7.87 8.28
CA SER A 39 2.84 -8.46 7.15
C SER A 39 1.99 -9.10 6.05
N GLU A 40 0.65 -9.05 6.14
CA GLU A 40 -0.28 -9.59 5.13
C GLU A 40 -0.12 -8.90 3.76
N TRP A 41 0.32 -7.64 3.76
CA TRP A 41 0.60 -6.87 2.57
C TRP A 41 1.65 -7.49 1.65
N LEU A 42 2.55 -8.35 2.16
CA LEU A 42 3.63 -8.95 1.37
C LEU A 42 3.13 -9.84 0.23
N ALA A 43 1.95 -10.45 0.36
CA ALA A 43 1.37 -11.30 -0.68
C ALA A 43 0.84 -10.49 -1.88
N GLU A 44 0.42 -9.26 -1.63
CA GLU A 44 -0.26 -8.40 -2.61
C GLU A 44 0.64 -7.28 -3.14
N TRP A 45 1.78 -7.02 -2.48
CA TRP A 45 2.68 -5.95 -2.90
C TRP A 45 3.36 -6.31 -4.23
N PRO A 46 3.23 -5.46 -5.27
CA PRO A 46 3.68 -5.81 -6.62
C PRO A 46 5.21 -5.82 -6.80
N PHE A 47 5.95 -5.40 -5.78
CA PHE A 47 7.42 -5.38 -5.78
C PHE A 47 7.96 -6.27 -4.67
N THR A 48 8.41 -7.47 -5.02
CA THR A 48 9.24 -8.25 -4.11
C THR A 48 10.63 -7.62 -4.03
N PRO A 49 11.18 -7.40 -2.82
CA PRO A 49 12.59 -7.09 -2.70
C PRO A 49 13.35 -8.31 -3.24
N GLY A 50 13.99 -8.15 -4.40
CA GLY A 50 14.95 -9.14 -4.87
C GLY A 50 16.09 -9.20 -3.86
N LEU A 51 16.23 -10.33 -3.17
CA LEU A 51 17.47 -10.74 -2.53
C LEU A 51 18.39 -11.38 -3.57
#